data_AF-B5HMD1-F1
#
_entry.id   AF-B5HMD1-F1
#
_cell.length_a   1.000
_cell.length_b   1.000
_cell.length_c   1.000
_cell.angle_alpha   90.00
_cell.angle_beta   90.00
_cell.angle_gamma   90.00
#
_symmetry.space_group_name_H-M   'P 1'
#
loop_
_entity.id
_entity.type
_entity.pdbx_description
1 polymer ?
#
loop_
_entity_poly.entity_id
_entity_poly.type
_entity_poly.pdbx_seq_one_letter_code
_entity_poly.pdbx_strand_id
1 'polypeptide(L)'
;MGGGIGGIDVTVRVRRDRLDLFARLMAPYLYELPEDDGENVWVTARLSLGLVGEARQLLQFSDRVEVLSPPEVRDEVARAAASVTNLYQRVSGRSSQNPSSEGLL
;
A
#
# COMPACT_ATOMS: atom_id res chain seq x y z
N MET A 1 -12.38 21.48 -13.56
CA MET A 1 -11.68 22.40 -12.63
C MET A 1 -10.92 21.52 -11.65
N GLY A 2 -9.77 20.91 -11.94
CA GLY A 2 -8.66 21.36 -12.77
C GLY A 2 -7.57 22.02 -11.90
N GLY A 3 -6.83 21.23 -11.12
CA GLY A 3 -5.51 21.57 -10.57
C GLY A 3 -5.47 22.52 -9.36
N GLY A 4 -5.35 21.94 -8.16
CA GLY A 4 -4.83 22.64 -6.98
C GLY A 4 -3.38 22.19 -6.70
N ILE A 5 -2.40 22.99 -7.15
CA ILE A 5 -0.99 23.04 -6.71
C ILE A 5 -0.30 21.70 -6.35
N GLY A 6 0.13 20.96 -7.39
CA GLY A 6 1.36 20.16 -7.38
C GLY A 6 1.26 18.68 -6.98
N GLY A 7 0.08 18.17 -6.65
CA GLY A 7 -0.11 16.77 -6.29
C GLY A 7 -0.37 15.84 -7.48
N ILE A 8 -0.06 14.56 -7.29
CA ILE A 8 -0.37 13.44 -8.17
C ILE A 8 -1.73 12.90 -7.76
N ASP A 9 -2.69 12.90 -8.69
CA ASP A 9 -4.03 12.36 -8.47
C ASP A 9 -3.99 10.83 -8.50
N VAL A 10 -4.19 10.21 -7.35
CA VAL A 10 -4.14 8.75 -7.16
C VAL A 10 -5.54 8.22 -6.92
N THR A 11 -5.95 7.23 -7.71
CA THR A 11 -7.18 6.47 -7.48
C THR A 11 -6.84 5.17 -6.79
N VAL A 12 -7.49 4.92 -5.66
CA VAL A 12 -7.37 3.67 -4.91
C VAL A 12 -8.73 3.02 -4.72
N ARG A 13 -8.75 1.70 -4.50
CA ARG A 13 -9.87 1.01 -3.90
C ARG A 13 -9.51 0.54 -2.49
N VAL A 14 -10.45 0.68 -1.57
CA VAL A 14 -10.29 0.36 -0.15
C VAL A 14 -11.34 -0.68 0.24
N ARG A 15 -10.96 -1.71 0.99
CA ARG A 15 -11.93 -2.66 1.55
C ARG A 15 -12.90 -1.90 2.45
N ARG A 16 -14.20 -2.14 2.26
CA ARG A 16 -15.29 -1.47 2.98
C ARG A 16 -15.08 -1.49 4.50
N ASP A 17 -14.67 -2.63 5.05
CA ASP A 17 -14.44 -2.82 6.48
C ASP A 17 -13.23 -2.02 7.04
N ARG A 18 -12.46 -1.36 6.18
CA ARG A 18 -11.34 -0.47 6.54
C ARG A 18 -11.53 0.97 6.11
N LEU A 19 -12.65 1.30 5.45
CA LEU A 19 -12.88 2.62 4.86
C LEU A 19 -12.79 3.75 5.91
N ASP A 20 -13.44 3.59 7.07
CA ASP A 20 -13.43 4.60 8.12
C ASP A 20 -12.02 4.87 8.66
N LEU A 21 -11.25 3.81 8.89
CA LEU A 21 -9.87 3.92 9.36
C LEU A 21 -8.99 4.57 8.30
N PHE A 22 -9.14 4.15 7.05
CA PHE A 22 -8.43 4.71 5.92
C PHE A 22 -8.71 6.21 5.78
N ALA A 23 -9.97 6.61 5.80
CA ALA A 23 -10.37 8.01 5.66
C ALA A 23 -9.81 8.89 6.77
N ARG A 24 -9.75 8.38 8.00
CA ARG A 24 -9.15 9.10 9.14
C ARG A 24 -7.64 9.27 8.99
N LEU A 25 -6.92 8.22 8.59
CA LEU A 25 -5.45 8.27 8.48
C LEU A 25 -4.98 9.02 7.23
N MET A 26 -5.75 8.95 6.15
CA MET A 26 -5.45 9.59 4.86
C MET A 26 -6.14 10.94 4.68
N ALA A 27 -6.82 11.46 5.71
CA ALA A 27 -7.59 12.70 5.65
C ALA A 27 -6.84 13.89 4.99
N PRO A 28 -5.53 14.13 5.25
CA PRO A 28 -4.81 15.23 4.61
C PRO A 28 -4.63 15.09 3.09
N TYR A 29 -4.75 13.87 2.56
CA TYR A 29 -4.53 13.55 1.15
C TYR A 29 -5.84 13.37 0.39
N LEU A 30 -6.97 13.15 1.07
CA LEU A 30 -8.27 13.01 0.43
C LEU A 30 -8.73 14.35 -0.14
N TYR A 31 -8.99 14.39 -1.45
CA TYR A 31 -9.57 15.57 -2.10
C TYR A 31 -11.03 15.38 -2.51
N GLU A 32 -11.55 14.16 -2.47
CA GLU A 32 -12.95 13.82 -2.66
C GLU A 32 -13.42 12.80 -1.62
N LEU A 33 -14.72 12.81 -1.31
CA LEU A 33 -15.34 11.76 -0.50
C LEU A 33 -15.27 10.42 -1.26
N PRO A 34 -15.02 9.29 -0.55
CA PRO A 34 -15.07 7.98 -1.17
C PRO A 34 -16.42 7.72 -1.84
N GLU A 35 -16.39 7.11 -3.02
CA GLU A 35 -17.59 6.69 -3.77
C GLU A 35 -18.12 5.39 -3.17
N ASP A 36 -18.91 5.53 -2.10
CA ASP A 36 -19.54 4.41 -1.39
C ASP A 36 -21.02 4.27 -1.77
N ASP A 37 -21.38 3.13 -2.35
CA ASP A 37 -22.76 2.76 -2.72
C ASP A 37 -23.49 1.93 -1.66
N GLY A 38 -22.86 1.63 -0.53
CA GLY A 38 -23.49 0.84 0.54
C GLY A 38 -23.31 -0.68 0.39
N GLU A 39 -22.98 -1.18 -0.80
CA GLU A 39 -23.13 -2.59 -1.15
C GLU A 39 -21.79 -3.23 -1.57
N ASN A 40 -20.91 -2.45 -2.19
CA ASN A 40 -19.65 -2.97 -2.70
C ASN A 40 -18.61 -3.24 -1.60
N VAL A 41 -17.90 -4.36 -1.77
CA VAL A 41 -16.83 -4.80 -0.86
C VAL A 41 -15.59 -3.90 -0.97
N TRP A 42 -15.43 -3.23 -2.10
CA TRP A 42 -14.38 -2.28 -2.39
C TRP A 42 -15.00 -0.92 -2.68
N VAL A 43 -14.47 0.13 -2.06
CA VAL A 43 -14.93 1.51 -2.20
C VAL A 43 -13.80 2.32 -2.83
N THR A 44 -14.12 3.10 -3.87
CA THR A 44 -13.13 3.95 -4.56
C THR A 44 -12.88 5.21 -3.75
N ALA A 45 -11.62 5.59 -3.59
CA ALA A 45 -11.21 6.85 -2.98
C ALA A 45 -10.14 7.55 -3.84
N ARG A 46 -10.10 8.88 -3.76
CA ARG A 46 -9.17 9.70 -4.53
C ARG A 46 -8.26 10.51 -3.61
N LEU A 47 -6.96 10.36 -3.81
CA LEU A 47 -5.90 11.00 -3.03
C LEU A 47 -5.09 11.96 -3.90
N SER A 48 -4.58 13.02 -3.32
CA SER A 48 -3.56 13.89 -3.93
C SER A 48 -2.26 13.71 -3.15
N LEU A 49 -1.27 13.08 -3.76
CA LEU A 49 0.04 12.84 -3.14
C LEU A 49 1.07 13.84 -3.65
N GLY A 50 1.95 14.35 -2.82
CA GLY A 50 2.98 15.29 -3.27
C GLY A 50 4.05 14.63 -4.13
N LEU A 51 4.34 13.34 -3.89
CA LEU A 51 5.38 12.58 -4.59
C LEU A 51 4.96 11.11 -4.72
N VAL A 52 5.42 10.44 -5.79
CA VAL A 52 5.17 8.99 -6.02
C VAL A 52 5.61 8.14 -4.81
N GLY A 53 6.74 8.49 -4.18
CA GLY A 53 7.29 7.76 -3.02
C GLY A 53 6.41 7.81 -1.77
N GLU A 54 5.52 8.80 -1.64
CA GLU A 54 4.58 8.87 -0.50
C GLU A 54 3.58 7.70 -0.53
N ALA A 55 3.31 7.13 -1.71
CA ALA A 55 2.39 6.00 -1.86
C ALA A 55 2.84 4.75 -1.08
N ARG A 56 4.13 4.65 -0.70
CA ARG A 56 4.62 3.57 0.18
C ARG A 56 3.86 3.49 1.50
N GLN A 57 3.35 4.61 2.01
CA GLN A 57 2.56 4.62 3.25
C GLN A 57 1.30 3.76 3.14
N LEU A 58 0.76 3.56 1.93
CA LEU A 58 -0.41 2.71 1.70
C LEU A 58 -0.16 1.25 2.10
N LEU A 59 1.10 0.80 2.15
CA LEU A 59 1.46 -0.54 2.61
C LEU A 59 1.07 -0.82 4.07
N GLN A 60 0.82 0.22 4.88
CA GLN A 60 0.30 0.04 6.24
C GLN A 60 -1.09 -0.63 6.25
N PHE A 61 -1.83 -0.55 5.14
CA PHE A 61 -3.12 -1.20 4.97
C PHE A 61 -3.01 -2.60 4.34
N SER A 62 -1.80 -3.06 4.00
CA SER A 62 -1.54 -4.38 3.42
C SER A 62 -2.43 -4.63 2.18
N ASP A 63 -3.11 -5.77 2.14
CA ASP A 63 -4.01 -6.21 1.06
C ASP A 63 -5.39 -5.55 1.08
N ARG A 64 -5.63 -4.61 2.00
CA ARG A 64 -6.92 -3.91 2.17
C ARG A 64 -7.06 -2.67 1.29
N VAL A 65 -5.98 -2.21 0.66
CA VAL A 65 -5.95 -1.06 -0.24
C VAL A 65 -5.20 -1.43 -1.50
N GLU A 66 -5.70 -1.01 -2.66
CA GLU A 66 -5.04 -1.21 -3.94
C GLU A 66 -5.05 0.09 -4.75
N VAL A 67 -3.90 0.41 -5.35
CA VAL A 67 -3.75 1.52 -6.29
C VAL A 67 -4.22 1.09 -7.68
N LEU A 68 -5.18 1.83 -8.23
CA LEU A 68 -5.70 1.62 -9.58
C LEU A 68 -4.99 2.51 -10.61
N SER A 69 -4.69 3.75 -10.25
CA SER A 69 -4.00 4.73 -11.09
C SER A 69 -3.30 5.80 -10.25
N PRO A 70 -2.29 6.50 -10.79
CA PRO A 70 -1.64 6.26 -12.09
C PRO A 70 -0.64 5.09 -12.02
N PRO A 71 -0.21 4.51 -13.17
CA PRO A 71 0.62 3.31 -13.20
C PRO A 71 1.94 3.47 -12.45
N GLU A 72 2.58 4.64 -12.50
CA GLU A 72 3.82 4.93 -11.79
C GLU A 72 3.69 4.81 -10.26
N VAL A 73 2.52 5.13 -9.72
CA VAL A 73 2.23 4.99 -8.28
C VAL A 73 2.00 3.52 -7.93
N ARG A 74 1.29 2.78 -8.79
CA ARG A 74 1.12 1.33 -8.62
C ARG A 74 2.47 0.60 -8.66
N ASP A 75 3.33 0.96 -9.61
CA ASP A 75 4.65 0.35 -9.77
C ASP A 75 5.54 0.63 -8.55
N GLU A 76 5.44 1.84 -7.96
CA GLU A 76 6.14 2.18 -6.73
C GLU A 76 5.70 1.33 -5.53
N VAL A 77 4.38 1.18 -5.33
CA VAL A 77 3.84 0.34 -4.25
C VAL A 77 4.23 -1.13 -4.46
N ALA A 78 4.15 -1.63 -5.69
CA ALA A 78 4.56 -3.00 -6.01
C ALA A 78 6.06 -3.23 -5.75
N ARG A 79 6.92 -2.29 -6.15
CA ARG A 79 8.36 -2.33 -5.88
C ARG A 79 8.66 -2.34 -4.38
N ALA A 80 7.99 -1.49 -3.61
CA ALA A 80 8.15 -1.43 -2.17
C ALA A 80 7.68 -2.71 -1.47
N ALA A 81 6.53 -3.27 -1.87
CA ALA A 81 6.03 -4.54 -1.36
C ALA A 81 6.98 -5.73 -1.65
N ALA A 82 7.57 -5.77 -2.85
CA ALA A 82 8.59 -6.77 -3.20
C ALA A 82 9.85 -6.63 -2.35
N SER A 83 10.30 -5.39 -2.10
CA SER A 83 11.46 -5.12 -1.22
C SER A 83 11.21 -5.61 0.21
N VAL A 84 10.03 -5.34 0.77
CA VAL A 84 9.61 -5.81 2.10
C VAL A 84 9.55 -7.35 2.14
N THR A 85 8.92 -7.97 1.15
CA THR A 85 8.85 -9.43 1.03
C THR A 85 10.25 -10.06 0.99
N ASN A 86 11.16 -9.51 0.18
CA ASN A 86 12.55 -9.96 0.09
C ASN A 86 13.33 -9.79 1.40
N LEU A 87 13.00 -8.78 2.22
CA LEU A 87 13.62 -8.61 3.54
C LEU A 87 13.24 -9.76 4.47
N TYR A 88 11.95 -10.10 4.55
CA TYR A 88 11.46 -11.12 5.48
C TYR A 88 11.76 -12.55 5.00
N GLN A 89 11.73 -12.82 3.70
CA GLN A 89 12.14 -14.14 3.18
C GLN A 89 13.62 -14.45 3.44
N ARG A 90 14.51 -13.44 3.38
CA ARG A 90 15.95 -13.62 3.70
C ARG A 90 16.18 -13.99 5.17
N VAL A 91 15.34 -13.50 6.08
CA VAL A 91 15.41 -13.86 7.50
C VAL A 91 14.98 -15.32 7.69
N SER A 92 13.94 -15.76 6.98
CA SER A 92 13.51 -17.17 6.98
C SER A 92 14.58 -18.11 6.42
N GLY A 93 15.32 -17.71 5.38
CA GLY A 93 16.38 -18.52 4.77
C GLY A 93 17.64 -18.73 5.61
N ARG A 94 18.01 -17.76 6.47
CA ARG A 94 19.17 -17.89 7.38
C ARG A 94 18.92 -18.82 8.58
N SER A 95 17.66 -19.13 8.89
CA SER A 95 17.32 -20.05 9.98
C SER A 95 17.49 -21.52 9.58
N SER A 96 17.62 -21.83 8.28
CA SER A 96 17.82 -23.19 7.77
C SER A 96 19.30 -23.60 7.58
N GLN A 97 20.25 -22.70 7.85
CA GLN A 97 21.69 -22.97 7.80
C GLN A 97 22.28 -23.01 9.21
N ASN A 98 21.80 -23.92 10.04
CA ASN A 98 22.60 -24.46 11.13
C ASN A 98 23.32 -25.71 10.58
N PRO A 99 24.66 -25.71 10.42
CA PRO A 99 25.36 -26.96 10.20
C PRO A 99 25.23 -27.79 11.47
N SER A 100 24.50 -28.91 11.39
CA SER A 100 24.52 -29.93 12.41
C SER A 100 25.97 -30.33 12.67
N SER A 101 26.40 -30.13 13.92
CA SER A 101 27.68 -30.56 14.46
C SER A 101 27.74 -32.09 14.52
N GLU A 102 27.83 -32.78 13.37
CA GLU A 102 28.16 -34.21 13.33
C GLU A 102 29.65 -34.36 13.01
N GLY A 103 30.42 -34.24 14.08
CA GLY A 103 31.84 -34.47 14.14
C GLY A 103 32.25 -34.67 15.58
N LEU A 104 31.65 -35.65 16.26
CA LEU A 104 32.27 -36.22 17.46
C LEU A 104 31.83 -37.67 17.67
N LEU A 105 32.84 -38.55 17.57
CA LEU A 105 32.95 -39.96 17.97
C LEU A 105 32.46 -41.02 16.97
#